data_AF-A0A3N1K9I1-F1
#
_entry.id   AF-A0A3N1K9I1-F1
#
_cell.length_a   1.000
_cell.length_b   1.000
_cell.length_c   1.000
_cell.angle_alpha   90.00
_cell.angle_beta   90.00
_cell.angle_gamma   90.00
#
_symmetry.space_group_name_H-M   'P 1'
#
loop_
_entity.id
_entity.type
_entity.pdbx_description
1 polymer ?
#
loop_
_entity_poly.entity_id
_entity_poly.type
_entity_poly.pdbx_seq_one_letter_code
_entity_poly.pdbx_strand_id
1 'polypeptide(L)'
;MTDVPSLPRPASPLDEDTELRVRVVEAVIVAFRSRAFHETDVDVVSELAGVPVETVRGLFPSWNGLVMAAVDRWNAERMRPVIPLMHAHGTVRFLRGIVERNVHDPSLMRLLTSLLNVAATPGHPMAPTLQHEWRKFHALILGGLTVDVEVGREPETMDPVRGAEQLIALYEGLQMQSMVRPEMDLLASYDRGVTRLRAGWSQDYVEQIWDLDS
;
A
#
# COMPACT_ATOMS: atom_id res chain seq x y z
N MET A 1 -44.66 -33.62 10.82
CA MET A 1 -43.36 -33.66 11.51
C MET A 1 -42.68 -32.34 11.21
N THR A 2 -42.88 -31.36 12.09
CA THR A 2 -42.49 -29.97 11.86
C THR A 2 -41.00 -29.84 12.15
N ASP A 3 -40.21 -29.52 11.13
CA ASP A 3 -38.78 -29.28 11.23
C ASP A 3 -38.56 -27.99 12.02
N VAL A 4 -37.97 -28.10 13.21
CA VAL A 4 -37.67 -26.95 14.07
C VAL A 4 -36.36 -26.35 13.56
N PRO A 5 -36.30 -25.06 13.20
CA PRO A 5 -35.05 -24.42 12.79
C PRO A 5 -34.02 -24.53 13.92
N SER A 6 -32.89 -25.16 13.63
CA SER A 6 -31.76 -25.27 14.54
C SER A 6 -31.32 -23.88 15.00
N LEU A 7 -31.26 -23.67 16.32
CA LEU A 7 -30.69 -22.44 16.90
C LEU A 7 -29.22 -22.28 16.46
N PRO A 8 -28.74 -21.06 16.20
CA PRO A 8 -27.34 -20.82 15.86
C PRO A 8 -26.43 -21.34 16.99
N ARG A 9 -25.42 -22.12 16.61
CA ARG A 9 -24.43 -22.68 17.54
C ARG A 9 -23.63 -21.52 18.15
N PRO A 10 -23.36 -21.51 19.47
CA PRO A 10 -22.49 -20.50 20.08
C PRO A 10 -21.11 -20.50 19.40
N ALA A 11 -20.53 -19.31 19.24
CA ALA A 11 -19.21 -19.14 18.63
C ALA A 11 -18.15 -19.94 19.39
N SER A 12 -17.16 -20.47 18.66
CA SER A 12 -16.02 -21.16 19.29
C SER A 12 -15.11 -20.11 19.97
N PRO A 13 -14.42 -20.44 21.07
CA PRO A 13 -13.42 -19.55 21.67
C PRO A 13 -12.33 -19.07 20.68
N LEU A 14 -12.03 -19.88 19.66
CA LEU A 14 -11.10 -19.49 18.58
C LEU A 14 -11.71 -18.44 17.64
N ASP A 15 -13.02 -18.48 17.42
CA ASP A 15 -13.74 -17.49 16.62
C ASP A 15 -13.80 -16.16 17.37
N GLU A 16 -14.06 -16.18 18.68
CA GLU A 16 -14.08 -14.99 19.54
C GLU A 16 -12.69 -14.30 19.62
N ASP A 17 -11.61 -15.07 19.78
CA ASP A 17 -10.23 -14.54 19.76
C ASP A 17 -9.88 -13.93 18.40
N THR A 18 -10.31 -14.59 17.31
CA THR A 18 -10.10 -14.10 15.93
C THR A 18 -10.86 -12.80 15.69
N GLU A 19 -12.14 -12.72 16.06
CA GLU A 19 -12.95 -11.52 15.96
C GLU A 19 -12.37 -10.37 16.78
N LEU A 20 -11.87 -10.67 17.98
CA LEU A 20 -11.22 -9.69 18.84
C LEU A 20 -9.91 -9.17 18.24
N ARG A 21 -9.08 -10.04 17.65
CA ARG A 21 -7.88 -9.62 16.89
C ARG A 21 -8.23 -8.71 15.73
N VAL A 22 -9.26 -9.07 14.95
CA VAL A 22 -9.73 -8.25 13.83
C VAL A 22 -10.17 -6.86 14.31
N ARG A 23 -10.97 -6.78 15.37
CA ARG A 23 -11.42 -5.51 15.95
C ARG A 23 -10.26 -4.62 16.41
N VAL A 24 -9.25 -5.21 17.06
CA VAL A 24 -8.05 -4.46 17.49
C VAL A 24 -7.26 -3.92 16.28
N VAL A 25 -7.10 -4.72 15.23
CA VAL A 25 -6.46 -4.29 13.98
C VAL A 25 -7.26 -3.18 13.28
N GLU A 26 -8.59 -3.28 13.26
CA GLU A 26 -9.46 -2.25 12.71
C GLU A 26 -9.36 -0.94 13.50
N ALA A 27 -9.27 -1.00 14.82
CA ALA A 27 -9.06 0.18 15.67
C ALA A 27 -7.74 0.90 15.35
N VAL A 28 -6.67 0.16 15.00
CA VAL A 28 -5.40 0.76 14.53
C VAL A 28 -5.60 1.52 13.21
N ILE A 29 -6.35 0.94 12.26
CA ILE A 29 -6.67 1.61 10.98
C ILE A 29 -7.47 2.89 11.25
N VAL A 30 -8.47 2.84 12.13
CA VAL A 30 -9.25 4.01 12.55
C VAL A 30 -8.37 5.08 13.20
N ALA A 31 -7.45 4.68 14.07
CA ALA A 31 -6.49 5.60 14.68
C ALA A 31 -5.65 6.31 13.62
N PHE A 32 -5.04 5.56 12.69
CA PHE A 32 -4.19 6.15 11.66
C PHE A 32 -4.95 6.97 10.61
N ARG A 33 -6.27 6.85 10.48
CA ARG A 33 -7.07 7.79 9.68
C ARG A 33 -7.13 9.18 10.28
N SER A 34 -7.14 9.29 11.61
CA SER A 34 -7.40 10.54 12.32
C SER A 34 -6.18 11.14 13.04
N ARG A 35 -5.12 10.34 13.28
CA ARG A 35 -3.95 10.74 14.08
C ARG A 35 -2.64 10.59 13.31
N ALA A 36 -1.61 11.33 13.70
CA ALA A 36 -0.26 11.15 13.16
C ALA A 36 0.37 9.85 13.68
N PHE A 37 1.39 9.36 12.96
CA PHE A 37 2.08 8.11 13.32
C PHE A 37 2.64 8.11 14.75
N HIS A 38 3.25 9.23 15.16
CA HIS A 38 3.87 9.38 16.48
C HIS A 38 2.88 9.71 17.61
N GLU A 39 1.61 9.96 17.29
CA GLU A 39 0.52 10.25 18.24
C GLU A 39 -0.38 9.02 18.48
N THR A 40 -0.03 7.88 17.87
CA THR A 40 -0.82 6.66 17.91
C THR A 40 -0.02 5.59 18.65
N ASP A 41 -0.60 5.07 19.73
CA ASP A 41 -0.02 4.04 20.58
C ASP A 41 -1.09 3.02 21.02
N VAL A 42 -0.71 2.12 21.94
CA VAL A 42 -1.60 1.06 22.42
C VAL A 42 -2.79 1.60 23.22
N ASP A 43 -2.64 2.76 23.88
CA ASP A 43 -3.69 3.33 24.71
C ASP A 43 -4.79 3.92 23.83
N VAL A 44 -4.40 4.62 22.76
CA VAL A 44 -5.31 5.08 21.70
C VAL A 44 -6.07 3.91 21.07
N VAL A 45 -5.38 2.81 20.76
CA VAL A 45 -6.01 1.62 20.16
C VAL A 45 -6.96 0.93 21.15
N SER A 46 -6.59 0.85 22.42
CA SER A 46 -7.43 0.32 23.51
C SER A 46 -8.75 1.10 23.62
N GLU A 47 -8.67 2.44 23.62
CA GLU A 47 -9.84 3.32 23.65
C GLU A 47 -10.75 3.08 22.43
N LEU A 48 -10.19 3.08 21.22
CA LEU A 48 -10.94 2.92 19.98
C LEU A 48 -11.55 1.51 19.81
N ALA A 49 -10.85 0.48 20.28
CA ALA A 49 -11.34 -0.91 20.23
C ALA A 49 -12.35 -1.22 21.35
N GLY A 50 -12.41 -0.38 22.40
CA GLY A 50 -13.24 -0.61 23.58
C GLY A 50 -12.80 -1.83 24.40
N VAL A 51 -11.49 -2.11 24.45
CA VAL A 51 -10.92 -3.25 25.18
C VAL A 51 -9.74 -2.81 26.04
N PRO A 52 -9.47 -3.45 27.19
CA PRO A 52 -8.33 -3.09 28.05
C PRO A 52 -6.97 -3.18 27.33
N VAL A 53 -6.01 -2.36 27.74
CA VAL A 53 -4.64 -2.36 27.20
C VAL A 53 -3.97 -3.74 27.35
N GLU A 54 -4.21 -4.43 28.47
CA GLU A 54 -3.71 -5.79 28.73
C GLU A 54 -4.25 -6.79 27.70
N THR A 55 -5.50 -6.62 27.28
CA THR A 55 -6.11 -7.44 26.21
C THR A 55 -5.40 -7.19 24.88
N VAL A 56 -5.15 -5.92 24.52
CA VAL A 56 -4.41 -5.59 23.28
C VAL A 56 -3.01 -6.20 23.30
N ARG A 57 -2.27 -6.05 24.41
CA ARG A 57 -0.92 -6.60 24.56
C ARG A 57 -0.88 -8.13 24.59
N GLY A 58 -1.91 -8.77 25.14
CA GLY A 58 -2.06 -10.22 25.12
C GLY A 58 -2.22 -10.78 23.69
N LEU A 59 -2.98 -10.07 22.85
CA LEU A 59 -3.20 -10.47 21.45
C LEU A 59 -2.02 -10.11 20.54
N PHE A 60 -1.40 -8.96 20.77
CA PHE A 60 -0.29 -8.42 20.01
C PHE A 60 0.86 -8.01 20.96
N PRO A 61 1.82 -8.92 21.20
CA PRO A 61 2.94 -8.67 22.13
C PRO A 61 3.88 -7.52 21.71
N SER A 62 3.81 -7.10 20.45
CA SER A 62 4.65 -6.04 19.88
C SER A 62 3.80 -4.99 19.20
N TRP A 63 4.02 -3.73 19.55
CA TRP A 63 3.41 -2.57 18.87
C TRP A 63 3.69 -2.61 17.36
N ASN A 64 4.94 -2.88 17.00
CA ASN A 64 5.36 -2.98 15.61
C ASN A 64 4.62 -4.11 14.88
N GLY A 65 4.39 -5.25 15.54
CA GLY A 65 3.62 -6.36 14.98
C GLY A 65 2.16 -5.99 14.75
N LEU A 66 1.54 -5.26 15.68
CA LEU A 66 0.19 -4.74 15.54
C LEU A 66 0.07 -3.74 14.38
N VAL A 67 1.00 -2.79 14.28
CA VAL A 67 1.04 -1.83 13.16
C VAL A 67 1.19 -2.56 11.82
N MET A 68 2.08 -3.56 11.72
CA MET A 68 2.23 -4.33 10.49
C MET A 68 0.97 -5.12 10.13
N ALA A 69 0.29 -5.74 11.11
CA ALA A 69 -0.97 -6.43 10.86
C ALA A 69 -2.06 -5.48 10.31
N ALA A 70 -2.10 -4.24 10.81
CA ALA A 70 -3.00 -3.20 10.29
C ALA A 70 -2.63 -2.75 8.88
N VAL A 71 -1.34 -2.54 8.60
CA VAL A 71 -0.86 -2.21 7.25
C VAL A 71 -1.21 -3.32 6.26
N ASP A 72 -0.97 -4.58 6.61
CA ASP A 72 -1.24 -5.73 5.76
C ASP A 72 -2.73 -5.84 5.43
N ARG A 73 -3.60 -5.75 6.46
CA ARG A 73 -5.06 -5.77 6.27
C ARG A 73 -5.51 -4.61 5.39
N TRP A 74 -5.10 -3.39 5.73
CA TRP A 74 -5.55 -2.19 5.02
C TRP A 74 -5.06 -2.16 3.57
N ASN A 75 -3.82 -2.59 3.33
CA ASN A 75 -3.29 -2.73 1.99
C ASN A 75 -4.04 -3.81 1.22
N ALA A 76 -4.32 -4.98 1.80
CA ALA A 76 -5.11 -6.02 1.15
C ALA A 76 -6.52 -5.53 0.76
N GLU A 77 -7.19 -4.77 1.64
CA GLU A 77 -8.49 -4.15 1.35
C GLU A 77 -8.42 -3.17 0.18
N ARG A 78 -7.38 -2.32 0.14
CA ARG A 78 -7.12 -1.37 -0.95
C ARG A 78 -6.83 -2.09 -2.27
N MET A 79 -6.06 -3.17 -2.23
CA MET A 79 -5.55 -3.88 -3.41
C MET A 79 -6.59 -4.81 -4.03
N ARG A 80 -7.46 -5.43 -3.22
CA ARG A 80 -8.50 -6.38 -3.66
C ARG A 80 -9.29 -5.91 -4.89
N PRO A 81 -9.84 -4.68 -4.95
CA PRO A 81 -10.61 -4.24 -6.12
C PRO A 81 -9.77 -3.89 -7.36
N VAL A 82 -8.46 -3.67 -7.20
CA VAL A 82 -7.60 -3.22 -8.31
C VAL A 82 -6.75 -4.35 -8.90
N ILE A 83 -6.49 -5.43 -8.16
CA ILE A 83 -5.78 -6.63 -8.67
C ILE A 83 -6.32 -7.12 -10.02
N PRO A 84 -7.65 -7.24 -10.24
CA PRO A 84 -8.18 -7.66 -11.54
C PRO A 84 -7.76 -6.75 -12.72
N LEU A 85 -7.49 -5.47 -12.46
CA LEU A 85 -7.07 -4.51 -13.50
C LEU A 85 -5.70 -4.85 -14.06
N MET A 86 -4.80 -5.43 -13.26
CA MET A 86 -3.47 -5.83 -13.74
C MET A 86 -3.58 -6.90 -14.82
N HIS A 87 -4.40 -7.93 -14.57
CA HIS A 87 -4.61 -9.00 -15.54
C HIS A 87 -5.35 -8.52 -16.80
N ALA A 88 -6.38 -7.69 -16.62
CA ALA A 88 -7.25 -7.25 -17.71
C ALA A 88 -6.64 -6.14 -18.59
N HIS A 89 -5.87 -5.23 -17.98
CA HIS A 89 -5.46 -3.97 -18.61
C HIS A 89 -3.98 -3.62 -18.42
N GLY A 90 -3.21 -4.48 -17.74
CA GLY A 90 -1.79 -4.28 -17.49
C GLY A 90 -1.47 -3.42 -16.27
N THR A 91 -0.18 -3.34 -16.00
CA THR A 91 0.44 -2.81 -14.78
C THR A 91 0.21 -1.32 -14.61
N VAL A 92 0.28 -0.54 -15.69
CA VAL A 92 0.02 0.90 -15.65
C VAL A 92 -1.42 1.20 -15.22
N ARG A 93 -2.41 0.48 -15.76
CA ARG A 93 -3.82 0.68 -15.39
C ARG A 93 -4.08 0.24 -13.96
N PHE A 94 -3.45 -0.85 -13.52
CA PHE A 94 -3.47 -1.31 -12.14
C PHE A 94 -2.96 -0.23 -11.17
N LEU A 95 -1.79 0.34 -11.45
CA LEU A 95 -1.21 1.36 -10.58
C LEU A 95 -2.04 2.65 -10.57
N ARG A 96 -2.64 3.03 -11.72
CA ARG A 96 -3.64 4.11 -11.75
C ARG A 96 -4.85 3.81 -10.85
N GLY A 97 -5.31 2.56 -10.81
CA GLY A 97 -6.39 2.14 -9.93
C GLY A 97 -6.03 2.30 -8.44
N ILE A 98 -4.76 2.08 -8.09
CA ILE A 98 -4.25 2.35 -6.74
C ILE A 98 -4.29 3.87 -6.46
N VAL A 99 -3.87 4.71 -7.41
CA VAL A 99 -3.93 6.17 -7.27
C VAL A 99 -5.37 6.65 -7.03
N GLU A 100 -6.34 6.17 -7.80
CA GLU A 100 -7.77 6.47 -7.61
C GLU A 100 -8.23 6.15 -6.18
N ARG A 101 -7.84 4.98 -5.66
CA ARG A 101 -8.17 4.58 -4.29
C ARG A 101 -7.53 5.50 -3.25
N ASN A 102 -6.28 5.91 -3.46
CA ASN A 102 -5.58 6.78 -2.54
C ASN A 102 -6.11 8.23 -2.56
N VAL A 103 -6.72 8.68 -3.66
CA VAL A 103 -7.45 9.96 -3.70
C VAL A 103 -8.66 9.91 -2.77
N HIS A 104 -9.35 8.77 -2.69
CA HIS A 104 -10.51 8.60 -1.81
C HIS A 104 -10.14 8.43 -0.32
N ASP A 105 -9.06 7.73 -0.02
CA ASP A 105 -8.53 7.59 1.35
C ASP A 105 -7.00 7.74 1.34
N PRO A 106 -6.46 8.96 1.59
CA PRO A 106 -5.02 9.21 1.58
C PRO A 106 -4.29 8.69 2.82
N SER A 107 -5.04 8.21 3.82
CA SER A 107 -4.51 7.93 5.16
C SER A 107 -3.50 6.79 5.18
N LEU A 108 -3.73 5.74 4.40
CA LEU A 108 -2.77 4.63 4.28
C LEU A 108 -1.43 5.12 3.71
N MET A 109 -1.47 6.01 2.72
CA MET A 109 -0.24 6.54 2.12
C MET A 109 0.52 7.44 3.10
N ARG A 110 -0.19 8.21 3.92
CA ARG A 110 0.44 8.96 5.02
C ARG A 110 1.15 8.04 6.03
N LEU A 111 0.53 6.91 6.37
CA LEU A 111 1.15 5.90 7.21
C LEU A 111 2.38 5.27 6.53
N LEU A 112 2.26 4.84 5.27
CA LEU A 112 3.37 4.23 4.53
C LEU A 112 4.55 5.19 4.36
N THR A 113 4.31 6.48 4.12
CA THR A 113 5.38 7.50 4.08
C THR A 113 6.05 7.68 5.44
N SER A 114 5.31 7.57 6.55
CA SER A 114 5.91 7.60 7.90
C SER A 114 6.78 6.35 8.13
N LEU A 115 6.29 5.18 7.71
CA LEU A 115 7.02 3.91 7.82
C LEU A 115 8.23 3.85 6.89
N LEU A 116 8.25 4.56 5.76
CA LEU A 116 9.42 4.68 4.91
C LEU A 116 10.61 5.26 5.68
N ASN A 117 10.39 6.28 6.51
CA ASN A 117 11.43 6.86 7.37
C ASN A 117 11.95 5.83 8.40
N VAL A 118 11.04 5.04 8.98
CA VAL A 118 11.37 3.94 9.88
C VAL A 118 12.21 2.87 9.16
N ALA A 119 11.83 2.51 7.94
CA ALA A 119 12.53 1.53 7.11
C ALA A 119 13.94 1.99 6.70
N ALA A 120 14.12 3.30 6.52
CA ALA A 120 15.40 3.92 6.17
C ALA A 120 16.32 4.16 7.38
N THR A 121 15.81 4.02 8.61
CA THR A 121 16.59 4.26 9.83
C THR A 121 17.57 3.12 10.09
N PRO A 122 18.90 3.37 10.13
CA PRO A 122 19.89 2.33 10.40
C PRO A 122 19.67 1.66 11.77
N GLY A 123 19.67 0.33 11.79
CA GLY A 123 19.53 -0.47 13.02
C GLY A 123 18.10 -0.52 13.60
N HIS A 124 17.10 0.08 12.95
CA HIS A 124 15.73 0.01 13.46
C HIS A 124 15.16 -1.43 13.36
N PRO A 125 14.53 -1.98 14.41
CA PRO A 125 14.06 -3.38 14.42
C PRO A 125 13.03 -3.71 13.32
N MET A 126 12.23 -2.73 12.89
CA MET A 126 11.25 -2.93 11.80
C MET A 126 11.84 -2.81 10.39
N ALA A 127 13.06 -2.28 10.24
CA ALA A 127 13.58 -1.94 8.93
C ALA A 127 13.64 -3.14 7.98
N PRO A 128 14.12 -4.35 8.38
CA PRO A 128 14.17 -5.50 7.48
C PRO A 128 12.79 -5.92 6.95
N THR A 129 11.78 -5.95 7.83
CA THR A 129 10.40 -6.30 7.45
C THR A 129 9.81 -5.27 6.50
N LEU A 130 9.96 -3.98 6.79
CA LEU A 130 9.46 -2.92 5.91
C LEU A 130 10.16 -2.94 4.55
N GLN A 131 11.48 -3.04 4.52
CA GLN A 131 12.25 -3.15 3.26
C GLN A 131 11.83 -4.37 2.44
N HIS A 132 11.45 -5.47 3.09
CA HIS A 132 10.89 -6.64 2.41
C HIS A 132 9.56 -6.34 1.72
N GLU A 133 8.66 -5.62 2.38
CA GLU A 133 7.38 -5.21 1.76
C GLU A 133 7.57 -4.28 0.56
N TRP A 134 8.50 -3.31 0.64
CA TRP A 134 8.84 -2.46 -0.51
C TRP A 134 9.43 -3.27 -1.67
N ARG A 135 10.32 -4.24 -1.39
CA ARG A 135 10.88 -5.14 -2.42
C ARG A 135 9.80 -6.00 -3.07
N LYS A 136 8.80 -6.49 -2.32
CA LYS A 136 7.66 -7.22 -2.89
C LYS A 136 6.85 -6.36 -3.84
N PHE A 137 6.55 -5.12 -3.45
CA PHE A 137 5.81 -4.21 -4.32
C PHE A 137 6.58 -3.89 -5.61
N HIS A 138 7.88 -3.63 -5.49
CA HIS A 138 8.75 -3.45 -6.65
C HIS A 138 8.74 -4.68 -7.58
N ALA A 139 8.92 -5.88 -7.02
CA ALA A 139 8.90 -7.13 -7.78
C ALA A 139 7.55 -7.38 -8.47
N LEU A 140 6.42 -7.00 -7.83
CA LEU A 140 5.09 -7.08 -8.43
C LEU A 140 4.98 -6.18 -9.66
N ILE A 141 5.43 -4.93 -9.58
CA ILE A 141 5.38 -3.99 -10.71
C ILE A 141 6.31 -4.43 -11.83
N LEU A 142 7.54 -4.85 -11.50
CA LEU A 142 8.51 -5.39 -12.46
C LEU A 142 7.93 -6.59 -13.21
N GLY A 143 7.45 -7.61 -12.49
CA GLY A 143 6.88 -8.81 -13.10
C GLY A 143 5.66 -8.50 -13.97
N GLY A 144 4.83 -7.55 -13.55
CA GLY A 144 3.70 -7.08 -14.35
C GLY A 144 4.15 -6.41 -15.66
N LEU A 145 5.14 -5.52 -15.61
CA LEU A 145 5.68 -4.85 -16.80
C LEU A 145 6.38 -5.83 -17.75
N THR A 146 7.09 -6.83 -17.21
CA THR A 146 7.67 -7.92 -18.02
C THR A 146 6.58 -8.62 -18.83
N VAL A 147 5.49 -9.04 -18.18
CA VAL A 147 4.35 -9.66 -18.86
C VAL A 147 3.72 -8.71 -19.88
N ASP A 148 3.58 -7.42 -19.54
CA ASP A 148 2.97 -6.44 -20.44
C ASP A 148 3.81 -6.23 -21.73
N VAL A 149 5.14 -6.32 -21.66
CA VAL A 149 6.01 -6.33 -22.86
C VAL A 149 5.84 -7.63 -23.64
N GLU A 150 5.91 -8.79 -22.97
CA GLU A 150 5.80 -10.11 -23.61
C GLU A 150 4.49 -10.29 -24.41
N VAL A 151 3.40 -9.70 -23.92
CA VAL A 151 2.07 -9.76 -24.57
C VAL A 151 1.76 -8.54 -25.44
N GLY A 152 2.71 -7.62 -25.64
CA GLY A 152 2.60 -6.47 -26.54
C GLY A 152 1.69 -5.33 -26.05
N ARG A 153 1.42 -5.21 -24.75
CA ARG A 153 0.70 -4.06 -24.16
C ARG A 153 1.59 -2.85 -23.97
N GLU A 154 2.87 -3.08 -23.67
CA GLU A 154 3.91 -2.06 -23.62
C GLU A 154 4.95 -2.35 -24.71
N PRO A 155 5.67 -1.33 -25.21
CA PRO A 155 6.56 -1.48 -26.36
C PRO A 155 7.80 -2.33 -26.04
N GLU A 156 8.32 -3.05 -27.05
CA GLU A 156 9.53 -3.89 -26.93
C GLU A 156 10.79 -3.09 -26.59
N THR A 157 10.80 -1.79 -26.88
CA THR A 157 11.89 -0.85 -26.54
C THR A 157 11.96 -0.53 -25.04
N MET A 158 10.93 -0.90 -24.25
CA MET A 158 10.90 -0.70 -22.80
C MET A 158 11.71 -1.77 -22.07
N ASP A 159 12.68 -1.36 -21.25
CA ASP A 159 13.30 -2.23 -20.25
C ASP A 159 12.42 -2.31 -19.00
N PRO A 160 11.83 -3.47 -18.64
CA PRO A 160 10.95 -3.61 -17.48
C PRO A 160 11.59 -3.20 -16.15
N VAL A 161 12.92 -3.39 -16.00
CA VAL A 161 13.64 -3.00 -14.77
C VAL A 161 13.58 -1.48 -14.60
N ARG A 162 13.92 -0.74 -15.66
CA ARG A 162 13.88 0.73 -15.65
C ARG A 162 12.46 1.26 -15.63
N GLY A 163 11.55 0.62 -16.35
CA GLY A 163 10.13 0.96 -16.35
C GLY A 163 9.51 0.88 -14.96
N ALA A 164 9.85 -0.17 -14.19
CA ALA A 164 9.38 -0.33 -12.82
C ALA A 164 9.91 0.78 -11.89
N GLU A 165 11.22 1.06 -11.95
CA GLU A 165 11.85 2.15 -11.19
C GLU A 165 11.16 3.50 -11.46
N GLN A 166 10.98 3.85 -12.74
CA GLN A 166 10.37 5.11 -13.16
C GLN A 166 8.90 5.21 -12.76
N LEU A 167 8.13 4.13 -12.98
CA LEU A 167 6.70 4.11 -12.69
C LEU A 167 6.42 4.20 -11.19
N ILE A 168 7.19 3.49 -10.36
CA ILE A 168 7.09 3.56 -8.90
C ILE A 168 7.51 4.94 -8.40
N ALA A 169 8.63 5.49 -8.90
CA ALA A 169 9.09 6.82 -8.51
C ALA A 169 8.04 7.92 -8.83
N LEU A 170 7.41 7.84 -10.00
CA LEU A 170 6.33 8.74 -10.37
C LEU A 170 5.12 8.60 -9.43
N TYR A 171 4.69 7.36 -9.18
CA TYR A 171 3.57 7.06 -8.27
C TYR A 171 3.82 7.58 -6.85
N GLU A 172 4.92 7.17 -6.22
CA GLU A 172 5.24 7.52 -4.83
C GLU A 172 5.55 9.02 -4.69
N GLY A 173 6.26 9.61 -5.66
CA GLY A 173 6.61 11.02 -5.66
C GLY A 173 5.37 11.92 -5.77
N LEU A 174 4.45 11.64 -6.69
CA LEU A 174 3.21 12.41 -6.82
C LEU A 174 2.31 12.24 -5.60
N GLN A 175 2.22 11.03 -5.04
CA GLN A 175 1.51 10.77 -3.81
C GLN A 175 2.04 11.64 -2.67
N MET A 176 3.35 11.63 -2.47
CA MET A 176 4.03 12.43 -1.45
C MET A 176 3.74 13.91 -1.62
N GLN A 177 3.87 14.43 -2.84
CA GLN A 177 3.60 15.83 -3.14
C GLN A 177 2.13 16.22 -2.91
N SER A 178 1.18 15.35 -3.25
CA SER A 178 -0.25 15.63 -3.03
C SER A 178 -0.62 15.80 -1.55
N MET A 179 0.08 15.12 -0.64
CA MET A 179 -0.19 15.22 0.81
C MET A 179 0.15 16.60 1.39
N VAL A 180 1.06 17.34 0.75
CA VAL A 180 1.49 18.68 1.19
C VAL A 180 1.02 19.80 0.25
N ARG A 181 0.26 19.46 -0.80
CA ARG A 181 -0.30 20.39 -1.79
C ARG A 181 -1.80 20.11 -1.98
N PRO A 182 -2.68 20.65 -1.12
CA PRO A 182 -4.09 20.28 -1.10
C PRO A 182 -4.86 20.60 -2.39
N GLU A 183 -4.36 21.54 -3.20
CA GLU A 183 -4.96 21.92 -4.49
C GLU A 183 -4.49 21.04 -5.66
N MET A 184 -3.56 20.11 -5.43
CA MET A 184 -3.02 19.25 -6.47
C MET A 184 -4.05 18.19 -6.90
N ASP A 185 -4.42 18.20 -8.17
CA ASP A 185 -5.12 17.07 -8.79
C ASP A 185 -4.12 15.91 -8.99
N LEU A 186 -4.06 15.01 -8.01
CA LEU A 186 -3.18 13.86 -8.03
C LEU A 186 -3.43 12.95 -9.23
N LEU A 187 -4.71 12.68 -9.56
CA LEU A 187 -5.04 11.74 -10.62
C LEU A 187 -4.68 12.32 -12.00
N ALA A 188 -5.01 13.60 -12.25
CA ALA A 188 -4.63 14.25 -13.50
C ALA A 188 -3.11 14.42 -13.64
N SER A 189 -2.39 14.65 -12.53
CA SER A 189 -0.93 14.72 -12.53
C SER A 189 -0.30 13.36 -12.85
N TYR A 190 -0.83 12.29 -12.27
CA TYR A 190 -0.40 10.92 -12.55
C TYR A 190 -0.67 10.54 -14.01
N ASP A 191 -1.86 10.80 -14.53
CA ASP A 191 -2.22 10.53 -15.93
C ASP A 191 -1.31 11.25 -16.92
N ARG A 192 -1.01 12.51 -16.65
CA ARG A 192 -0.09 13.29 -17.48
C ARG A 192 1.34 12.75 -17.42
N GLY A 193 1.82 12.43 -16.21
CA GLY A 193 3.15 11.87 -15.99
C GLY A 193 3.33 10.52 -16.68
N VAL A 194 2.38 9.60 -16.50
CA VAL A 194 2.48 8.25 -17.07
C VAL A 194 2.31 8.27 -18.59
N THR A 195 1.50 9.18 -19.14
CA THR A 195 1.40 9.37 -20.60
C THR A 195 2.76 9.76 -21.20
N ARG A 196 3.47 10.69 -20.57
CA ARG A 196 4.81 11.11 -21.02
C ARG A 196 5.86 10.03 -20.81
N LEU A 197 5.79 9.31 -19.70
CA LEU A 197 6.66 8.18 -19.41
C LEU A 197 6.53 7.09 -20.48
N ARG A 198 5.30 6.67 -20.81
CA ARG A 198 5.03 5.65 -21.83
C ARG A 198 5.43 6.08 -23.24
N ALA A 199 5.28 7.36 -23.57
CA ALA A 199 5.79 7.89 -24.83
C ALA A 199 7.32 7.76 -24.92
N GLY A 200 8.04 7.95 -23.79
CA GLY A 200 9.48 7.71 -23.70
C GLY A 200 9.84 6.22 -23.83
N TRP A 201 9.06 5.32 -23.23
CA TRP A 201 9.27 3.87 -23.38
C TRP A 201 9.17 3.35 -24.81
N SER A 202 8.45 4.07 -25.69
CA SER A 202 8.33 3.72 -27.11
C SER A 202 9.52 4.17 -27.97
N GLN A 203 10.51 4.81 -27.35
CA GLN A 203 11.74 5.25 -28.01
C GLN A 203 12.91 4.40 -27.54
N ASP A 204 13.88 4.17 -28.42
CA ASP A 204 15.14 3.55 -28.02
C ASP A 204 15.84 4.44 -26.98
N TYR A 205 16.30 3.82 -25.89
CA TYR A 205 17.08 4.54 -24.91
C TYR A 205 18.45 4.91 -25.49
N VAL A 206 18.73 6.20 -25.51
CA VAL A 206 20.04 6.75 -25.79
C VAL A 206 20.51 7.46 -24.53
N GLU A 207 21.62 6.98 -23.96
CA GLU A 207 22.22 7.60 -22.78
C GLU A 207 22.56 9.06 -23.08
N GLN A 208 22.00 9.98 -22.29
CA GLN A 208 22.28 11.40 -22.43
C GLN A 208 23.60 11.74 -21.77
N ILE A 209 24.50 12.34 -22.55
CA ILE A 209 25.73 12.96 -22.04
C ILE A 209 25.34 14.37 -21.58
N TRP A 210 25.32 14.59 -20.27
CA TRP A 210 25.09 15.90 -19.69
C TRP A 210 26.39 16.70 -19.75
N ASP A 211 26.46 17.70 -20.64
CA ASP A 211 27.57 18.66 -20.64
C ASP A 211 27.33 19.71 -19.55
N LEU A 212 27.83 19.43 -18.35
CA LEU A 212 27.67 20.28 -17.18
C LEU A 212 28.67 21.46 -17.15
N ASP A 213 29.54 21.58 -18.16
CA ASP A 213 30.58 22.60 -18.27
C ASP A 213 30.22 23.73 -19.26
N SER A 214 28.94 23.84 -19.65
CA SER A 214 28.42 24.88 -20.56
C SER A 214 27.76 26.08 -19.87
#